data_AF-A0A377Q3S7-F1
#
_entry.id   AF-A0A377Q3S7-F1
#
_cell.length_a   1.000
_cell.length_b   1.000
_cell.length_c   1.000
_cell.angle_alpha   90.00
_cell.angle_beta   90.00
_cell.angle_gamma   90.00
#
_symmetry.space_group_name_H-M   'P 1'
#
loop_
_entity.id
_entity.type
_entity.pdbx_description
1 polymer ?
#
loop_
_entity_poly.entity_id
_entity_poly.type
_entity_poly.pdbx_seq_one_letter_code
_entity_poly.pdbx_strand_id
1 'polypeptide(L)'
;MPLLYQQMLGKDFGLLSPLLQTLHGAEQRPWLGQANVKWGKPIFIRILLYLAMRLGILPAEGQNVRCQVKIQQDAKGEIWQRRFAQNPMQSRQSWRNGGLWEQMGPLALQLHSHVSEGQLLQSSQTARCFGLPLPLQVKAREWAIDEVMHFDVEIGFKKGGMILHYTGELRQVAEC
;
A
#
# COMPACT_ATOMS: atom_id res chain seq x y z
N MET A 1 -21.97 -4.54 -5.23
CA MET A 1 -21.48 -4.05 -3.92
C MET A 1 -20.64 -2.80 -4.18
N PRO A 2 -20.69 -1.78 -3.31
CA PRO A 2 -19.83 -0.61 -3.47
C PRO A 2 -18.35 -1.02 -3.37
N LEU A 3 -17.50 -0.34 -4.12
CA LEU A 3 -16.05 -0.53 -4.07
C LEU A 3 -15.54 -0.15 -2.67
N LEU A 4 -14.48 -0.81 -2.19
CA LEU A 4 -14.01 -0.65 -0.81
C LEU A 4 -13.70 0.81 -0.46
N TYR A 5 -12.98 1.51 -1.35
CA TYR A 5 -12.60 2.90 -1.14
C TYR A 5 -13.78 3.87 -1.28
N GLN A 6 -14.77 3.57 -2.12
CA GLN A 6 -16.02 4.33 -2.17
C GLN A 6 -16.82 4.19 -0.87
N GLN A 7 -16.86 2.99 -0.29
CA GLN A 7 -17.50 2.76 1.01
C GLN A 7 -16.76 3.48 2.15
N MET A 8 -15.43 3.43 2.14
CA MET A 8 -14.60 4.04 3.18
C MET A 8 -14.61 5.58 3.14
N LEU A 9 -14.40 6.17 1.97
CA LEU A 9 -14.28 7.62 1.80
C LEU A 9 -15.65 8.30 1.62
N GLY A 10 -16.68 7.54 1.25
CA GLY A 10 -18.00 8.09 0.96
C GLY A 10 -17.92 9.15 -0.14
N LYS A 11 -18.50 10.32 0.14
CA LYS A 11 -18.50 11.46 -0.80
C LYS A 11 -17.10 11.96 -1.16
N ASP A 12 -16.12 11.79 -0.26
CA ASP A 12 -14.76 12.30 -0.47
C ASP A 12 -14.02 11.50 -1.53
N PHE A 13 -14.52 10.30 -1.91
CA PHE A 13 -13.98 9.55 -3.04
C PHE A 13 -13.99 10.38 -4.34
N GLY A 14 -15.03 11.19 -4.56
CA GLY A 14 -15.12 12.06 -5.73
C GLY A 14 -14.13 13.23 -5.73
N LEU A 15 -13.44 13.47 -4.60
CA LEU A 15 -12.39 14.48 -4.49
C LEU A 15 -11.01 13.94 -4.88
N LEU A 16 -10.85 12.63 -5.06
CA LEU A 16 -9.61 12.04 -5.58
C LEU A 16 -9.39 12.48 -7.04
N SER A 17 -8.13 12.56 -7.46
CA SER A 17 -7.81 12.72 -8.88
C SER A 17 -8.46 11.59 -9.71
N PRO A 18 -8.83 11.84 -10.98
CA PRO A 18 -9.47 10.82 -11.82
C PRO A 18 -8.68 9.50 -11.88
N LEU A 19 -7.35 9.58 -11.98
CA LEU A 19 -6.49 8.39 -12.02
C LEU A 19 -6.55 7.56 -10.73
N LEU A 20 -6.65 8.20 -9.55
CA LEU A 20 -6.83 7.49 -8.29
C LEU A 20 -8.25 6.93 -8.14
N GLN A 21 -9.26 7.59 -8.69
CA GLN A 21 -10.61 7.01 -8.76
C GLN A 21 -10.63 5.73 -9.64
N THR A 22 -9.86 5.72 -10.72
CA THR A 22 -9.68 4.52 -11.58
C THR A 22 -8.93 3.41 -10.83
N LEU A 23 -7.82 3.74 -10.15
CA LEU A 23 -7.03 2.79 -9.36
C LEU A 23 -7.89 2.08 -8.30
N HIS A 24 -8.69 2.86 -7.56
CA HIS A 24 -9.60 2.37 -6.52
C HIS A 24 -11.00 2.06 -7.05
N GLY A 25 -11.10 1.91 -8.37
CA GLY A 25 -12.30 1.69 -9.16
C GLY A 25 -12.70 0.22 -9.26
N ALA A 26 -13.67 -0.07 -10.12
CA ALA A 26 -14.10 -1.44 -10.42
C ALA A 26 -13.10 -2.20 -11.30
N GLU A 27 -12.21 -1.46 -11.93
CA GLU A 27 -11.28 -1.95 -12.92
C GLU A 27 -10.12 -2.72 -12.28
N GLN A 28 -9.91 -3.96 -12.74
CA GLN A 28 -8.90 -4.86 -12.17
C GLN A 28 -7.69 -5.06 -13.10
N ARG A 29 -7.45 -4.09 -14.00
CA ARG A 29 -6.27 -4.09 -14.87
C ARG A 29 -4.99 -3.91 -14.03
N PRO A 30 -3.89 -4.59 -14.40
CA PRO A 30 -2.62 -4.38 -13.73
C PRO A 30 -2.07 -2.98 -14.03
N TRP A 31 -1.28 -2.50 -13.08
CA TRP A 31 -0.50 -1.28 -13.15
C TRP A 31 0.98 -1.67 -13.16
N LEU A 32 1.76 -1.06 -14.04
CA LEU A 32 3.17 -1.36 -14.24
C LEU A 32 4.02 -0.09 -14.12
N GLY A 33 5.22 -0.25 -13.59
CA GLY A 33 6.19 0.84 -13.53
C GLY A 33 7.42 0.46 -12.73
N GLN A 34 7.91 1.40 -11.93
CA GLN A 34 9.18 1.26 -11.23
C GLN A 34 9.10 1.82 -9.81
N ALA A 35 9.93 1.27 -8.93
CA ALA A 35 10.00 1.68 -7.55
C ALA A 35 11.44 1.77 -7.05
N ASN A 36 11.62 2.61 -6.03
CA ASN A 36 12.84 2.71 -5.25
C ASN A 36 12.52 2.28 -3.83
N VAL A 37 13.24 1.28 -3.31
CA VAL A 37 13.04 0.70 -1.99
C VAL A 37 14.32 0.86 -1.20
N LYS A 38 14.24 1.50 -0.02
CA LYS A 38 15.36 1.74 0.88
C LYS A 38 15.07 1.11 2.24
N TRP A 39 16.00 0.31 2.74
CA TRP A 39 15.90 -0.27 4.07
C TRP A 39 16.66 0.57 5.10
N GLY A 40 16.22 0.48 6.35
CA GLY A 40 16.92 1.03 7.49
C GLY A 40 18.34 0.45 7.61
N LYS A 41 19.26 1.26 8.13
CA LYS A 41 20.68 0.91 8.26
C LYS A 41 21.00 -0.12 9.37
N PRO A 42 20.36 -0.09 10.56
CA PRO A 42 20.76 -0.96 11.66
C PRO A 42 20.66 -2.46 11.32
N ILE A 43 21.68 -3.24 11.68
CA ILE A 43 21.80 -4.65 11.25
C ILE A 43 20.62 -5.52 11.70
N PHE A 44 20.14 -5.35 12.92
CA PHE A 44 18.99 -6.11 13.44
C PHE A 44 17.70 -5.78 12.68
N ILE A 45 17.52 -4.52 12.26
CA ILE A 45 16.41 -4.11 11.41
C ILE A 45 16.51 -4.79 10.05
N ARG A 46 17.71 -4.81 9.45
CA ARG A 46 17.92 -5.47 8.15
C ARG A 46 17.64 -6.97 8.19
N ILE A 47 17.95 -7.65 9.30
CA ILE A 47 17.60 -9.07 9.49
C ILE A 47 16.08 -9.27 9.51
N LEU A 48 15.36 -8.45 10.27
CA LEU A 48 13.89 -8.52 10.33
C LEU A 48 13.24 -8.22 8.97
N LEU A 49 13.76 -7.21 8.26
CA LEU A 49 13.30 -6.86 6.91
C LEU A 49 13.55 -7.99 5.91
N TYR A 50 14.70 -8.63 5.97
CA TYR A 50 15.01 -9.79 5.14
C TYR A 50 14.02 -10.94 5.37
N LEU A 51 13.72 -11.25 6.64
CA LEU A 51 12.73 -12.29 6.97
C LEU A 51 11.34 -11.91 6.47
N ALA A 52 10.90 -10.67 6.70
CA ALA A 52 9.61 -10.18 6.22
C ALA A 52 9.51 -10.21 4.68
N MET A 53 10.59 -9.85 3.98
CA MET A 53 10.68 -9.96 2.52
C MET A 53 10.54 -11.41 2.05
N ARG A 54 11.24 -12.36 2.69
CA ARG A 54 11.13 -13.79 2.37
C ARG A 54 9.73 -14.36 2.59
N LEU A 55 8.96 -13.78 3.51
CA LEU A 55 7.55 -14.13 3.77
C LEU A 55 6.56 -13.41 2.85
N GLY A 56 7.02 -12.59 1.89
CA GLY A 56 6.16 -11.82 1.00
C GLY A 56 5.40 -10.68 1.69
N ILE A 57 5.92 -10.21 2.82
CA ILE A 57 5.32 -9.12 3.62
C ILE A 57 5.90 -7.77 3.22
N LEU A 58 7.16 -7.70 2.80
CA LEU A 58 7.82 -6.43 2.45
C LEU A 58 8.60 -6.54 1.13
N PRO A 59 8.81 -5.42 0.41
CA PRO A 59 9.60 -5.43 -0.81
C PRO A 59 11.10 -5.57 -0.50
N ALA A 60 11.84 -6.15 -1.44
CA ALA A 60 13.30 -6.15 -1.40
C ALA A 60 13.87 -4.75 -1.61
N GLU A 61 14.99 -4.45 -0.95
CA GLU A 61 15.76 -3.22 -1.21
C GLU A 61 16.26 -3.18 -2.66
N GLY A 62 16.22 -2.01 -3.28
CA GLY A 62 16.65 -1.84 -4.67
C GLY A 62 16.28 -0.48 -5.24
N GLN A 63 16.97 -0.10 -6.32
CA GLN A 63 16.69 1.13 -7.07
C GLN A 63 16.13 0.78 -8.44
N ASN A 64 15.15 1.56 -8.92
CA ASN A 64 14.47 1.37 -10.20
C ASN A 64 14.01 -0.09 -10.44
N VAL A 65 13.50 -0.73 -9.38
CA VAL A 65 13.01 -2.11 -9.48
C VAL A 65 11.67 -2.11 -10.20
N ARG A 66 11.48 -3.06 -11.12
CA ARG A 66 10.19 -3.24 -11.80
C ARG A 66 9.09 -3.47 -10.76
N CYS A 67 8.02 -2.69 -10.86
CA CYS A 67 6.88 -2.76 -9.96
C CYS A 67 5.63 -3.12 -10.76
N GLN A 68 4.87 -4.08 -10.24
CA GLN A 68 3.54 -4.40 -10.74
C GLN A 68 2.55 -4.39 -9.58
N VAL A 69 1.39 -3.77 -9.79
CA VAL A 69 0.28 -3.76 -8.84
C VAL A 69 -0.98 -4.24 -9.54
N LYS A 70 -1.73 -5.13 -8.90
CA LYS A 70 -3.05 -5.56 -9.34
C LYS A 70 -3.98 -5.56 -8.14
N ILE A 71 -5.10 -4.87 -8.27
CA ILE A 71 -6.14 -4.79 -7.26
C ILE A 71 -7.31 -5.60 -7.77
N GLN A 72 -7.75 -6.56 -6.97
CA GLN A 72 -8.93 -7.37 -7.27
C GLN A 72 -9.96 -7.19 -6.18
N GLN A 73 -11.23 -7.12 -6.54
CA GLN A 73 -12.31 -7.04 -5.57
C GLN A 73 -13.09 -8.34 -5.48
N ASP A 74 -13.47 -8.68 -4.25
CA ASP A 74 -14.41 -9.76 -3.94
C ASP A 74 -15.36 -9.33 -2.80
N ALA A 75 -16.26 -10.24 -2.39
CA ALA A 75 -17.25 -9.96 -1.35
C ALA A 75 -16.65 -9.62 0.04
N LYS A 76 -15.35 -9.86 0.26
CA LYS A 76 -14.65 -9.61 1.53
C LYS A 76 -13.80 -8.34 1.50
N GLY A 77 -13.69 -7.67 0.34
CA GLY A 77 -12.93 -6.44 0.15
C GLY A 77 -11.97 -6.52 -1.05
N GLU A 78 -10.78 -5.96 -0.90
CA GLU A 78 -9.78 -5.89 -1.96
C GLU A 78 -8.58 -6.79 -1.68
N ILE A 79 -8.13 -7.51 -2.70
CA ILE A 79 -6.87 -8.23 -2.72
C ILE A 79 -5.87 -7.38 -3.49
N TRP A 80 -4.83 -6.95 -2.79
CA TRP A 80 -3.73 -6.19 -3.35
C TRP A 80 -2.57 -7.12 -3.64
N GLN A 81 -2.30 -7.35 -4.92
CA GLN A 81 -1.17 -8.13 -5.40
C GLN A 81 -0.11 -7.19 -5.93
N ARG A 82 1.05 -7.20 -5.29
CA ARG A 82 2.19 -6.36 -5.65
C ARG A 82 3.38 -7.25 -5.99
N ARG A 83 4.23 -6.82 -6.91
CA ARG A 83 5.48 -7.51 -7.23
C ARG A 83 6.57 -6.48 -7.44
N PHE A 84 7.63 -6.58 -6.63
CA PHE A 84 8.82 -5.73 -6.72
C PHE A 84 9.99 -6.59 -7.17
N ALA A 85 10.41 -6.40 -8.42
CA ALA A 85 11.27 -7.31 -9.16
C ALA A 85 10.75 -8.77 -9.08
N GLN A 86 11.48 -9.66 -8.43
CA GLN A 86 11.11 -11.07 -8.24
C GLN A 86 10.29 -11.34 -6.97
N ASN A 87 10.08 -10.35 -6.11
CA ASN A 87 9.47 -10.53 -4.79
C ASN A 87 7.96 -10.23 -4.83
N PRO A 88 7.09 -11.25 -4.73
CA PRO A 88 5.66 -11.05 -4.63
C PRO A 88 5.27 -10.59 -3.22
N MET A 89 4.26 -9.75 -3.15
CA MET A 89 3.58 -9.35 -1.93
C MET A 89 2.08 -9.42 -2.16
N GLN A 90 1.35 -9.87 -1.15
CA GLN A 90 -0.10 -9.90 -1.21
C GLN A 90 -0.69 -9.47 0.13
N SER A 91 -1.64 -8.54 0.07
CA SER A 91 -2.45 -8.19 1.24
C SER A 91 -3.93 -8.21 0.88
N ARG A 92 -4.76 -8.21 1.92
CA ARG A 92 -6.19 -8.01 1.82
C ARG A 92 -6.59 -6.78 2.58
N GLN A 93 -7.28 -5.86 1.92
CA GLN A 93 -7.93 -4.73 2.55
C GLN A 93 -9.44 -5.01 2.71
N SER A 94 -9.99 -4.61 3.85
CA SER A 94 -11.41 -4.83 4.18
C SER A 94 -11.92 -3.73 5.11
N TRP A 95 -13.18 -3.35 4.95
CA TRP A 95 -13.85 -2.41 5.84
C TRP A 95 -14.60 -3.17 6.92
N ARG A 96 -14.21 -3.00 8.18
CA ARG A 96 -14.88 -3.62 9.33
C ARG A 96 -14.76 -2.75 10.57
N ASN A 97 -15.80 -2.76 11.40
CA ASN A 97 -15.87 -1.99 12.65
C ASN A 97 -15.49 -0.50 12.47
N GLY A 98 -15.94 0.10 11.35
CA GLY A 98 -15.67 1.51 11.03
C GLY A 98 -14.21 1.83 10.68
N GLY A 99 -13.39 0.84 10.32
CA GLY A 99 -12.00 1.06 9.92
C GLY A 99 -11.56 0.20 8.73
N LEU A 100 -10.60 0.72 7.98
CA LEU A 100 -9.92 -0.01 6.91
C LEU A 100 -8.83 -0.88 7.52
N TRP A 101 -8.93 -2.18 7.32
CA TRP A 101 -7.95 -3.15 7.80
C TRP A 101 -7.20 -3.75 6.62
N GLU A 102 -5.88 -3.62 6.62
CA GLU A 102 -4.99 -4.33 5.71
C GLU A 102 -4.32 -5.51 6.43
N GLN A 103 -4.44 -6.71 5.88
CA GLN A 103 -3.85 -7.92 6.42
C GLN A 103 -2.87 -8.53 5.42
N MET A 104 -1.66 -8.84 5.89
CA MET A 104 -0.56 -9.39 5.10
C MET A 104 0.17 -10.46 5.91
N GLY A 105 -0.27 -11.70 5.74
CA GLY A 105 0.16 -12.81 6.60
C GLY A 105 -0.16 -12.52 8.08
N PRO A 106 0.84 -12.58 8.99
CA PRO A 106 0.64 -12.30 10.41
C PRO A 106 0.51 -10.80 10.73
N LEU A 107 0.81 -9.92 9.78
CA LEU A 107 0.73 -8.46 9.95
C LEU A 107 -0.71 -7.98 9.69
N ALA A 108 -1.21 -7.14 10.59
CA ALA A 108 -2.47 -6.43 10.41
C ALA A 108 -2.29 -4.94 10.73
N LEU A 109 -2.76 -4.09 9.82
CA LEU A 109 -2.73 -2.64 9.94
C LEU A 109 -4.16 -2.12 9.95
N GLN A 110 -4.48 -1.23 10.87
CA GLN A 110 -5.69 -0.42 10.79
C GLN A 110 -5.30 0.93 10.21
N LEU A 111 -5.77 1.21 9.00
CA LEU A 111 -5.47 2.42 8.24
C LEU A 111 -6.57 3.45 8.43
N HIS A 112 -6.16 4.68 8.71
CA HIS A 112 -6.98 5.85 8.55
C HIS A 112 -6.62 6.51 7.23
N SER A 113 -7.63 6.78 6.41
CA SER A 113 -7.49 7.32 5.06
C SER A 113 -8.27 8.63 4.95
N HIS A 114 -7.70 9.63 4.30
CA HIS A 114 -8.40 10.85 3.94
C HIS A 114 -7.89 11.38 2.60
N VAL A 115 -8.71 12.25 1.99
CA VAL A 115 -8.37 12.90 0.73
C VAL A 115 -7.90 14.32 1.01
N SER A 116 -6.81 14.72 0.34
CA SER A 116 -6.29 16.09 0.39
C SER A 116 -5.77 16.46 -0.99
N GLU A 117 -6.28 17.54 -1.57
CA GLU A 117 -5.82 18.06 -2.88
C GLU A 117 -5.77 17.00 -4.01
N GLY A 118 -6.78 16.13 -4.09
CA GLY A 118 -6.81 15.06 -5.11
C GLY A 118 -5.96 13.83 -4.80
N GLN A 119 -5.32 13.78 -3.63
CA GLN A 119 -4.39 12.74 -3.20
C GLN A 119 -5.02 11.88 -2.11
N LEU A 120 -4.61 10.62 -2.05
CA LEU A 120 -4.98 9.73 -0.96
C LEU A 120 -3.85 9.72 0.08
N LEU A 121 -4.17 10.10 1.32
CA LEU A 121 -3.25 10.06 2.44
C LEU A 121 -3.72 9.02 3.44
N GLN A 122 -2.83 8.07 3.76
CA GLN A 122 -3.10 6.99 4.70
C GLN A 122 -2.07 6.96 5.82
N SER A 123 -2.55 6.65 7.02
CA SER A 123 -1.67 6.37 8.16
C SER A 123 -2.22 5.24 9.00
N SER A 124 -1.35 4.34 9.46
CA SER A 124 -1.77 3.28 10.35
C SER A 124 -2.00 3.84 11.76
N GLN A 125 -3.19 3.66 12.30
CA GLN A 125 -3.48 3.92 13.71
C GLN A 125 -2.92 2.80 14.61
N THR A 126 -3.05 1.56 14.12
CA THR A 126 -2.61 0.35 14.82
C THR A 126 -1.84 -0.54 13.86
N ALA A 127 -0.74 -1.13 14.34
CA ALA A 127 -0.03 -2.21 13.68
C ALA A 127 0.04 -3.41 14.63
N ARG A 128 -0.21 -4.63 14.14
CA ARG A 128 -0.16 -5.86 14.91
C ARG A 128 0.57 -6.96 14.16
N CYS A 129 1.34 -7.79 14.85
CA CYS A 129 1.89 -9.03 14.32
C CYS A 129 1.48 -10.19 15.21
N PHE A 130 0.87 -11.23 14.63
CA PHE A 130 0.24 -12.32 15.40
C PHE A 130 -0.74 -11.82 16.48
N GLY A 131 -1.43 -10.71 16.20
CA GLY A 131 -2.37 -10.07 17.13
C GLY A 131 -1.73 -9.16 18.19
N LEU A 132 -0.41 -9.21 18.38
CA LEU A 132 0.30 -8.37 19.35
C LEU A 132 0.61 -6.99 18.77
N PRO A 133 0.47 -5.90 19.56
CA PRO A 133 0.74 -4.56 19.08
C PRO A 133 2.21 -4.38 18.72
N LEU A 134 2.47 -3.74 17.58
CA LEU A 134 3.80 -3.34 17.15
C LEU A 134 4.00 -1.83 17.34
N PRO A 135 5.18 -1.37 17.78
CA PRO A 135 5.50 0.06 17.92
C PRO A 135 5.79 0.75 16.57
N LEU A 136 5.16 0.27 15.50
CA LEU A 136 5.37 0.75 14.14
C LEU A 136 4.25 1.69 13.71
N GLN A 137 4.57 2.55 12.76
CA GLN A 137 3.66 3.39 12.02
C GLN A 137 3.97 3.25 10.54
N VAL A 138 2.92 3.01 9.75
CA VAL A 138 2.94 3.06 8.29
C VAL A 138 2.27 4.35 7.86
N LYS A 139 2.89 5.07 6.94
CA LYS A 139 2.31 6.21 6.25
C LYS A 139 2.39 5.92 4.77
N ALA A 140 1.30 6.18 4.05
CA ALA A 140 1.26 6.05 2.60
C ALA A 140 0.62 7.30 2.01
N ARG A 141 1.12 7.71 0.85
CA ARG A 141 0.60 8.80 0.06
C ARG A 141 0.53 8.34 -1.38
N GLU A 142 -0.61 8.55 -2.02
CA GLU A 142 -0.81 8.31 -3.45
C GLU A 142 -1.28 9.60 -4.11
N TRP A 143 -0.72 9.92 -5.27
CA TRP A 143 -1.10 11.09 -6.05
C TRP A 143 -0.93 10.79 -7.54
N ALA A 144 -1.51 11.65 -8.38
CA ALA A 144 -1.37 11.55 -9.82
C ALA A 144 -0.64 12.79 -10.36
N ILE A 145 0.22 12.57 -11.35
CA ILE A 145 0.77 13.62 -12.22
C ILE A 145 0.52 13.14 -13.64
N ASP A 146 -0.31 13.87 -14.38
CA ASP A 146 -0.83 13.42 -15.68
C ASP A 146 -1.41 11.99 -15.59
N GLU A 147 -0.94 11.09 -16.45
CA GLU A 147 -1.34 9.67 -16.51
C GLU A 147 -0.44 8.75 -15.67
N VAL A 148 0.28 9.29 -14.70
CA VAL A 148 1.20 8.55 -13.82
C VAL A 148 0.70 8.62 -12.38
N MET A 149 0.40 7.44 -11.84
CA MET A 149 0.11 7.29 -10.41
C MET A 149 1.44 7.15 -9.68
N HIS A 150 1.64 7.98 -8.67
CA HIS A 150 2.79 7.92 -7.78
C HIS A 150 2.37 7.44 -6.40
N PHE A 151 3.26 6.71 -5.75
CA PHE A 151 3.11 6.34 -4.36
C PHE A 151 4.38 6.62 -3.57
N ASP A 152 4.21 6.93 -2.28
CA ASP A 152 5.25 7.06 -1.27
C ASP A 152 4.77 6.34 -0.01
N VAL A 153 5.51 5.34 0.44
CA VAL A 153 5.19 4.55 1.62
C VAL A 153 6.38 4.49 2.56
N GLU A 154 6.18 4.96 3.78
CA GLU A 154 7.15 4.92 4.87
C GLU A 154 6.65 3.99 5.98
N ILE A 155 7.54 3.12 6.47
CA ILE A 155 7.38 2.36 7.70
C ILE A 155 8.48 2.80 8.66
N GLY A 156 8.08 3.26 9.84
CA GLY A 156 8.98 3.68 10.90
C GLY A 156 8.45 3.34 12.29
N PHE A 157 9.21 3.66 13.32
CA PHE A 157 8.69 3.62 14.68
C PHE A 157 7.85 4.86 14.98
N LYS A 158 6.87 4.73 15.88
CA LYS A 158 6.04 5.86 16.32
C LYS A 158 6.84 7.04 16.89
N LYS A 159 8.03 6.77 17.45
CA LYS A 159 8.94 7.77 18.05
C LYS A 159 10.09 8.18 17.12
N GLY A 160 9.94 7.96 15.80
CA GLY A 160 10.97 8.25 14.80
C GLY A 160 11.91 7.09 14.53
N GLY A 161 12.65 7.18 13.42
CA GLY A 161 13.48 6.09 12.91
C GLY A 161 12.80 5.34 11.78
N MET A 162 13.27 5.60 10.56
CA MET A 162 12.80 4.94 9.35
C MET A 162 13.34 3.50 9.31
N ILE A 163 12.44 2.56 9.04
CA ILE A 163 12.72 1.13 8.90
C ILE A 163 12.70 0.74 7.42
N LEU A 164 11.72 1.24 6.68
CA LEU A 164 11.56 1.00 5.26
C LEU A 164 10.94 2.25 4.63
N HIS A 165 11.45 2.67 3.48
CA HIS A 165 10.82 3.69 2.66
C HIS A 165 10.82 3.21 1.22
N TYR A 166 9.67 3.27 0.56
CA TYR A 166 9.60 2.99 -0.84
C TYR A 166 8.69 3.95 -1.58
N THR A 167 9.16 4.36 -2.75
CA THR A 167 8.46 5.28 -3.64
C THR A 167 8.38 4.65 -5.01
N GLY A 168 7.43 5.08 -5.83
CA GLY A 168 7.37 4.59 -7.19
C GLY A 168 6.32 5.30 -8.01
N GLU A 169 6.29 4.89 -9.26
CA GLU A 169 5.40 5.41 -10.27
C GLU A 169 4.85 4.25 -11.09
N LEU A 170 3.58 4.36 -11.47
CA LEU A 170 2.80 3.31 -12.09
C LEU A 170 1.90 3.91 -13.17
N ARG A 171 1.76 3.15 -14.25
CA ARG A 171 0.79 3.41 -15.31
C ARG A 171 -0.11 2.20 -15.44
N GLN A 172 -1.39 2.44 -15.69
CA GLN A 172 -2.32 1.36 -15.98
C GLN A 172 -1.97 0.76 -17.35
N VAL A 173 -2.03 -0.56 -17.47
CA VAL A 173 -1.81 -1.22 -18.76
C VAL A 173 -2.96 -0.87 -19.71
N ALA A 174 -2.63 -0.42 -20.92
CA ALA A 174 -3.61 -0.10 -21.96
C ALA A 174 -4.48 -1.32 -22.29
N GLU A 175 -5.72 -1.06 -22.71
CA GLU A 175 -6.56 -2.10 -23.33
C GLU A 175 -5.90 -2.54 -24.64
N CYS A 176 -5.77 -3.86 -24.84
CA CYS A 176 -5.30 -4.46 -26.08
C CYS A 176 -6.36 -4.40 -27.17
#